data_AF-A0A0P9L557-F1
#
_entry.id   AF-A0A0P9L557-F1
#
_cell.length_a   1.000
_cell.length_b   1.000
_cell.length_c   1.000
_cell.angle_alpha   90.00
_cell.angle_beta   90.00
_cell.angle_gamma   90.00
#
_symmetry.space_group_name_H-M   'P 1'
#
loop_
_entity.id
_entity.type
_entity.pdbx_description
1 polymer ?
#
loop_
_entity_poly.entity_id
_entity_poly.type
_entity_poly.pdbx_seq_one_letter_code
_entity_poly.pdbx_strand_id
1 'polypeptide(L)'
;APDPDKENTMRVFIAEKPALGQVIAEALGTVIRKDGYFECGSNNIVTWCVGHLLELVPPEVHNPDYKNWVQADLPLKLRPAKYQPIARTKDQLSIVQQLISRASEIVHAGDPDDEGQLLVDEVLVHFGNTAPVKRILINDMNANAARKALEGLRDNSEFYGLFQKALARSIGDQLYGFNMTRACTLAGRAKGVKSVLSVGRVQTPILGLIVNRYLANKSHASAFYYTVAASLAVGSSRAQCRLVVAADAPIDDKNRIIDEAYATQVADACRMKPADVIEARVEEKQTAAPLPFALLDLQVYMSKTHSIDAEKTLALTQALREKYKAITYNRSDCSYLSDEQFAEAPQTLSLLSEALPDLTGMFAEVNSERKTRAFDDS
;
A
#
# COMPACT_ATOMS: atom_id res chain seq x y z
N ALA A 1 0.53 -0.68 55.15
CA ALA A 1 -0.66 -1.42 54.69
C ALA A 1 -0.64 -1.41 53.17
N PRO A 2 -0.86 -2.54 52.47
CA PRO A 2 -1.11 -2.48 51.05
C PRO A 2 -2.42 -1.70 50.81
N ASP A 3 -2.38 -0.84 49.81
CA ASP A 3 -3.48 0.03 49.39
C ASP A 3 -4.65 -0.82 48.85
N PRO A 4 -5.87 -0.73 49.43
CA PRO A 4 -7.03 -1.48 48.98
C PRO A 4 -7.51 -1.11 47.57
N ASP A 5 -7.05 0.01 46.98
CA ASP A 5 -7.38 0.39 45.59
C ASP A 5 -6.48 -0.27 44.53
N LYS A 6 -5.53 -1.14 44.92
CA LYS A 6 -4.76 -1.99 43.98
C LYS A 6 -5.44 -3.31 43.63
N GLU A 7 -6.76 -3.39 43.79
CA GLU A 7 -7.57 -4.49 43.28
C GLU A 7 -7.70 -4.40 41.74
N ASN A 8 -6.84 -5.15 41.06
CA ASN A 8 -7.10 -5.78 39.76
C ASN A 8 -7.35 -4.88 38.53
N THR A 9 -6.46 -3.92 38.26
CA THR A 9 -6.49 -3.16 37.00
C THR A 9 -6.00 -4.02 35.82
N MET A 10 -6.93 -4.74 35.19
CA MET A 10 -6.67 -5.55 33.99
C MET A 10 -6.49 -4.68 32.75
N ARG A 11 -5.35 -4.77 32.07
CA ARG A 11 -5.06 -4.09 30.79
C ARG A 11 -5.20 -5.08 29.64
N VAL A 12 -5.97 -4.74 28.62
CA VAL A 12 -6.23 -5.61 27.46
C VAL A 12 -5.63 -5.03 26.19
N PHE A 13 -4.68 -5.74 25.60
CA PHE A 13 -4.13 -5.44 24.28
C PHE A 13 -4.95 -6.14 23.22
N ILE A 14 -5.42 -5.40 22.20
CA ILE A 14 -6.19 -5.96 21.08
C ILE A 14 -5.37 -5.75 19.81
N ALA A 15 -4.73 -6.82 19.33
CA ALA A 15 -3.98 -6.82 18.09
C ALA A 15 -4.87 -7.11 16.87
N GLU A 16 -4.39 -6.83 15.66
CA GLU A 16 -5.12 -7.18 14.42
C GLU A 16 -5.16 -8.69 14.14
N LYS A 17 -4.10 -9.41 14.54
CA LYS A 17 -3.85 -10.81 14.18
C LYS A 17 -3.06 -11.57 15.25
N PRO A 18 -3.16 -12.91 15.30
CA PRO A 18 -2.49 -13.71 16.32
C PRO A 18 -0.97 -13.50 16.38
N ALA A 19 -0.32 -13.35 15.22
CA ALA A 19 1.13 -13.17 15.14
C ALA A 19 1.61 -11.89 15.86
N LEU A 20 0.86 -10.79 15.75
CA LEU A 20 1.16 -9.55 16.45
C LEU A 20 0.85 -9.67 17.94
N GLY A 21 -0.25 -10.35 18.30
CA GLY A 21 -0.56 -10.67 19.69
C GLY A 21 0.56 -11.47 20.37
N GLN A 22 1.16 -12.43 19.67
CA GLN A 22 2.30 -13.20 20.17
C GLN A 22 3.52 -12.31 20.44
N VAL A 23 3.86 -11.39 19.53
CA VAL A 23 4.99 -10.46 19.69
C VAL A 23 4.78 -9.54 20.90
N ILE A 24 3.56 -9.03 21.09
CA ILE A 24 3.22 -8.20 22.26
C ILE A 24 3.31 -9.01 23.55
N ALA A 25 2.79 -10.24 23.55
CA ALA A 25 2.85 -11.12 24.71
C ALA A 25 4.31 -11.41 25.13
N GLU A 26 5.19 -11.69 24.17
CA GLU A 26 6.63 -11.88 24.40
C GLU A 26 7.31 -10.62 24.94
N ALA A 27 6.91 -9.43 24.48
CA ALA A 27 7.43 -8.17 24.97
C ALA A 27 7.03 -7.90 26.43
N LEU A 28 5.82 -8.33 26.83
CA LEU A 28 5.25 -8.17 28.17
C LEU A 28 5.78 -9.18 29.21
N GLY A 29 6.47 -10.25 28.79
CA GLY A 29 7.15 -11.19 29.69
C GLY A 29 6.54 -12.59 29.71
N THR A 30 6.16 -13.10 30.89
CA THR A 30 5.63 -14.47 31.05
C THR A 30 4.33 -14.64 30.29
N VAL A 31 4.27 -15.61 29.37
CA VAL A 31 3.11 -15.87 28.51
C VAL A 31 2.40 -17.16 28.94
N ILE A 32 1.12 -17.05 29.32
CA ILE A 32 0.23 -18.19 29.53
C ILE A 32 -0.80 -18.20 28.40
N ARG A 33 -0.78 -19.26 27.58
CA ARG A 33 -1.69 -19.41 26.45
C ARG A 33 -3.07 -19.86 26.90
N LYS A 34 -4.10 -19.14 26.44
CA LYS A 34 -5.51 -19.49 26.56
C LYS A 34 -6.13 -19.59 25.16
N ASP A 35 -7.41 -19.91 25.10
CA ASP A 35 -8.14 -19.92 23.84
C ASP A 35 -8.47 -18.47 23.43
N GLY A 36 -7.94 -18.04 22.28
CA GLY A 36 -8.14 -16.69 21.72
C GLY A 36 -7.43 -15.52 22.43
N TYR A 37 -6.58 -15.76 23.44
CA TYR A 37 -5.77 -14.73 24.09
C TYR A 37 -4.57 -15.32 24.87
N PHE A 38 -3.68 -14.44 25.32
CA PHE A 38 -2.58 -14.69 26.24
C PHE A 38 -2.79 -13.94 27.54
N GLU A 39 -2.50 -14.56 28.67
CA GLU A 39 -2.31 -13.87 29.94
C GLU A 39 -0.81 -13.57 30.10
N CYS A 40 -0.48 -12.31 30.38
CA CYS A 40 0.88 -11.81 30.40
C CYS A 40 1.18 -11.08 31.72
N GLY A 41 2.18 -11.58 32.48
CA GLY A 41 2.48 -11.04 33.81
C GLY A 41 1.28 -11.11 34.75
N SER A 42 1.16 -10.17 35.70
CA SER A 42 0.09 -10.20 36.70
C SER A 42 -1.26 -9.69 36.18
N ASN A 43 -1.26 -8.67 35.31
CA ASN A 43 -2.45 -7.87 35.00
C ASN A 43 -2.68 -7.58 33.51
N ASN A 44 -1.87 -8.13 32.59
CA ASN A 44 -2.05 -7.88 31.15
C ASN A 44 -2.69 -9.08 30.46
N ILE A 45 -3.60 -8.80 29.53
CA ILE A 45 -4.12 -9.80 28.59
C ILE A 45 -3.86 -9.31 27.18
N VAL A 46 -3.39 -10.20 26.31
CA VAL A 46 -3.21 -9.92 24.89
C VAL A 46 -4.15 -10.79 24.08
N THR A 47 -5.10 -10.17 23.40
CA THR A 47 -5.99 -10.82 22.43
C THR A 47 -5.77 -10.23 21.05
N TRP A 48 -6.49 -10.73 20.07
CA TRP A 48 -6.38 -10.30 18.69
C TRP A 48 -7.71 -10.43 17.96
N CYS A 49 -7.79 -9.71 16.86
CA CYS A 49 -8.74 -9.96 15.80
C CYS A 49 -8.18 -11.03 14.85
N VAL A 50 -8.97 -11.41 13.84
CA VAL A 50 -8.57 -12.37 12.80
C VAL A 50 -8.92 -11.76 11.44
N GLY A 51 -8.33 -10.59 11.17
CA GLY A 51 -8.90 -9.61 10.26
C GLY A 51 -10.14 -8.97 10.88
N HIS A 52 -11.01 -8.39 10.05
CA HIS A 52 -12.28 -7.85 10.52
C HIS A 52 -13.10 -8.90 11.29
N LEU A 53 -13.60 -8.51 12.46
CA LEU A 53 -14.55 -9.30 13.24
C LEU A 53 -16.01 -8.91 12.93
N LEU A 54 -16.19 -7.71 12.41
CA LEU A 54 -17.47 -7.11 12.05
C LEU A 54 -17.48 -6.77 10.56
N GLU A 55 -18.66 -6.74 9.97
CA GLU A 55 -18.86 -6.22 8.62
C GLU A 55 -20.09 -5.32 8.59
N LEU A 56 -20.11 -4.35 7.67
CA LEU A 56 -21.31 -3.56 7.43
C LEU A 56 -22.43 -4.48 6.92
N VAL A 57 -23.63 -4.33 7.48
CA VAL A 57 -24.74 -5.22 7.15
C VAL A 57 -25.15 -5.07 5.68
N PRO A 58 -25.67 -6.14 5.05
CA PRO A 58 -26.21 -6.04 3.70
C PRO A 58 -27.55 -5.26 3.68
N PRO A 59 -28.01 -4.79 2.50
CA PRO A 59 -29.21 -3.96 2.39
C PRO A 59 -30.47 -4.56 3.04
N GLU A 60 -30.67 -5.86 2.91
CA GLU A 60 -31.82 -6.57 3.47
C GLU A 60 -31.92 -6.52 5.00
N VAL A 61 -30.83 -6.22 5.71
CA VAL A 61 -30.83 -5.99 7.17
C VAL A 61 -31.27 -4.56 7.51
N HIS A 62 -31.12 -3.61 6.59
CA HIS A 62 -31.72 -2.28 6.72
C HIS A 62 -33.22 -2.31 6.42
N ASN A 63 -33.60 -2.98 5.33
CA ASN A 63 -34.99 -3.21 4.94
C ASN A 63 -35.11 -4.58 4.23
N PRO A 64 -35.88 -5.54 4.77
CA PRO A 64 -36.06 -6.86 4.16
C PRO A 64 -36.49 -6.84 2.68
N ASP A 65 -37.22 -5.81 2.26
CA ASP A 65 -37.67 -5.65 0.86
C ASP A 65 -36.49 -5.51 -0.11
N TYR A 66 -35.35 -4.99 0.34
CA TYR A 66 -34.13 -4.84 -0.46
C TYR A 66 -33.52 -6.18 -0.89
N LYS A 67 -34.04 -7.32 -0.45
CA LYS A 67 -33.71 -8.63 -1.03
C LYS A 67 -34.14 -8.72 -2.50
N ASN A 68 -35.25 -8.08 -2.86
CA ASN A 68 -35.71 -7.97 -4.23
C ASN A 68 -35.14 -6.70 -4.87
N TRP A 69 -34.46 -6.83 -6.01
CA TRP A 69 -33.82 -5.69 -6.65
C TRP A 69 -34.84 -5.01 -7.58
N VAL A 70 -35.25 -3.80 -7.22
CA VAL A 70 -36.15 -2.98 -8.04
C VAL A 70 -35.60 -1.56 -8.18
N GLN A 71 -35.91 -0.91 -9.30
CA GLN A 71 -35.41 0.44 -9.59
C GLN A 71 -35.93 1.49 -8.61
N ALA A 72 -37.16 1.32 -8.11
CA ALA A 72 -37.82 2.26 -7.20
C ALA A 72 -37.13 2.41 -5.83
N ASP A 73 -36.34 1.39 -5.43
CA ASP A 73 -35.60 1.41 -4.16
C ASP A 73 -34.26 2.15 -4.26
N LEU A 74 -33.83 2.52 -5.46
CA LEU A 74 -32.52 3.14 -5.69
C LEU A 74 -32.61 4.68 -5.63
N PRO A 75 -31.70 5.36 -4.92
CA PRO A 75 -30.63 4.78 -4.10
C PRO A 75 -31.15 4.23 -2.75
N LEU A 76 -30.59 3.08 -2.33
CA LEU A 76 -30.89 2.40 -1.08
C LEU A 76 -30.61 3.29 0.13
N LYS A 77 -31.52 3.29 1.10
CA LYS A 77 -31.37 4.02 2.37
C LYS A 77 -30.62 3.16 3.39
N LEU A 78 -29.29 3.16 3.32
CA LEU A 78 -28.41 2.33 4.16
C LEU A 78 -27.83 3.07 5.37
N ARG A 79 -28.37 4.24 5.73
CA ARG A 79 -27.94 5.01 6.91
C ARG A 79 -29.00 4.98 8.01
N PRO A 80 -28.61 4.96 9.30
CA PRO A 80 -27.23 4.92 9.81
C PRO A 80 -26.54 3.57 9.50
N ALA A 81 -25.21 3.59 9.41
CA ALA A 81 -24.43 2.38 9.18
C ALA A 81 -24.66 1.39 10.33
N LYS A 82 -24.84 0.11 10.00
CA LYS A 82 -25.01 -0.97 10.97
C LYS A 82 -23.93 -2.01 10.72
N TYR A 83 -23.48 -2.65 11.80
CA TYR A 83 -22.50 -3.72 11.76
C TYR A 83 -23.13 -5.04 12.22
N GLN A 84 -22.65 -6.14 11.65
CA GLN A 84 -22.96 -7.49 12.11
C GLN A 84 -21.65 -8.29 12.31
N PRO A 85 -21.63 -9.27 13.23
CA PRO A 85 -20.54 -10.22 13.34
C PRO A 85 -20.31 -11.00 12.05
N ILE A 86 -19.06 -11.18 11.67
CA ILE A 86 -18.68 -12.10 10.59
C ILE A 86 -18.79 -13.53 11.12
N ALA A 87 -19.56 -14.39 10.45
CA ALA A 87 -19.88 -15.73 10.94
C ALA A 87 -18.65 -16.59 11.26
N ARG A 88 -17.59 -16.51 10.44
CA ARG A 88 -16.37 -17.31 10.62
C ARG A 88 -15.48 -16.87 11.80
N THR A 89 -15.71 -15.68 12.35
CA THR A 89 -14.89 -15.07 13.41
C THR A 89 -15.67 -14.89 14.73
N LYS A 90 -16.90 -15.43 14.79
CA LYS A 90 -17.84 -15.24 15.91
C LYS A 90 -17.28 -15.68 17.26
N ASP A 91 -16.53 -16.78 17.30
CA ASP A 91 -15.96 -17.31 18.55
C ASP A 91 -14.90 -16.34 19.10
N GLN A 92 -13.99 -15.87 18.23
CA GLN A 92 -13.00 -14.85 18.60
C GLN A 92 -13.66 -13.54 19.03
N LEU A 93 -14.70 -13.08 18.31
CA LEU A 93 -15.44 -11.88 18.67
C LEU A 93 -16.07 -11.99 20.08
N SER A 94 -16.58 -13.17 20.43
CA SER A 94 -17.17 -13.42 21.76
C SER A 94 -16.11 -13.36 22.86
N ILE A 95 -14.90 -13.86 22.60
CA ILE A 95 -13.76 -13.75 23.53
C ILE A 95 -13.35 -12.28 23.70
N VAL A 96 -13.19 -11.55 22.60
CA VAL A 96 -12.83 -10.12 22.64
C VAL A 96 -13.88 -9.30 23.38
N GLN A 97 -15.18 -9.58 23.19
CA GLN A 97 -16.27 -8.94 23.94
C GLN A 97 -16.12 -9.12 25.45
N GLN A 98 -15.90 -10.37 25.89
CA GLN A 98 -15.73 -10.68 27.31
C GLN A 98 -14.52 -9.95 27.91
N LEU A 99 -13.41 -9.89 27.16
CA LEU A 99 -12.21 -9.20 27.61
C LEU A 99 -12.40 -7.68 27.68
N ILE A 100 -13.05 -7.07 26.69
CA ILE A 100 -13.41 -5.64 26.69
C ILE A 100 -14.25 -5.30 27.93
N SER A 101 -15.26 -6.12 28.25
CA SER A 101 -16.15 -5.85 29.40
C SER A 101 -15.47 -5.88 30.77
N ARG A 102 -14.28 -6.51 30.86
CA ARG A 102 -13.49 -6.66 32.09
C ARG A 102 -12.26 -5.76 32.12
N ALA A 103 -11.98 -5.04 31.03
CA ALA A 103 -10.80 -4.20 30.91
C ALA A 103 -10.94 -2.92 31.74
N SER A 104 -9.92 -2.61 32.55
CA SER A 104 -9.76 -1.29 33.17
C SER A 104 -9.09 -0.29 32.23
N GLU A 105 -8.30 -0.79 31.27
CA GLU A 105 -7.66 -0.03 30.20
C GLU A 105 -7.48 -0.93 28.98
N ILE A 106 -7.63 -0.36 27.79
CA ILE A 106 -7.42 -1.06 26.51
C ILE A 106 -6.22 -0.46 25.80
N VAL A 107 -5.41 -1.32 25.18
CA VAL A 107 -4.35 -0.90 24.26
C VAL A 107 -4.69 -1.41 22.85
N HIS A 108 -5.03 -0.48 21.97
CA HIS A 108 -5.23 -0.71 20.54
C HIS A 108 -3.88 -0.98 19.86
N ALA A 109 -3.74 -2.19 19.35
CA ALA A 109 -2.54 -2.68 18.68
C ALA A 109 -2.84 -3.17 17.25
N GLY A 110 -3.77 -2.53 16.55
CA GLY A 110 -3.95 -2.75 15.10
C GLY A 110 -2.71 -2.31 14.31
N ASP A 111 -2.54 -2.83 13.08
CA ASP A 111 -1.41 -2.41 12.23
C ASP A 111 -1.42 -0.86 12.07
N PRO A 112 -0.25 -0.22 11.88
CA PRO A 112 -0.09 1.23 11.93
C PRO A 112 -0.53 1.94 10.64
N ASP A 113 -1.75 1.63 10.18
CA ASP A 113 -2.41 2.26 9.04
C ASP A 113 -3.90 2.55 9.36
N ASP A 114 -4.64 3.05 8.37
CA ASP A 114 -6.05 3.43 8.55
C ASP A 114 -6.99 2.22 8.72
N GLU A 115 -6.69 1.11 8.07
CA GLU A 115 -7.44 -0.14 8.23
C GLU A 115 -7.22 -0.78 9.60
N GLY A 116 -5.98 -0.86 10.06
CA GLY A 116 -5.64 -1.35 11.39
C GLY A 116 -6.26 -0.49 12.47
N GLN A 117 -6.35 0.84 12.26
CA GLN A 117 -7.08 1.73 13.16
C GLN A 117 -8.57 1.38 13.22
N LEU A 118 -9.24 1.27 12.06
CA LEU A 118 -10.66 0.93 11.95
C LEU A 118 -10.99 -0.41 12.60
N LEU A 119 -10.17 -1.43 12.33
CA LEU A 119 -10.44 -2.81 12.66
C LEU A 119 -10.63 -3.06 14.17
N VAL A 120 -9.89 -2.36 15.02
CA VAL A 120 -10.06 -2.46 16.48
C VAL A 120 -11.10 -1.45 16.97
N ASP A 121 -11.08 -0.20 16.47
CA ASP A 121 -12.05 0.82 16.90
C ASP A 121 -13.50 0.43 16.60
N GLU A 122 -13.79 -0.22 15.47
CA GLU A 122 -15.15 -0.68 15.16
C GLU A 122 -15.65 -1.72 16.17
N VAL A 123 -14.77 -2.57 16.69
CA VAL A 123 -15.11 -3.56 17.72
C VAL A 123 -15.37 -2.86 19.06
N LEU A 124 -14.54 -1.89 19.42
CA LEU A 124 -14.72 -1.08 20.64
C LEU A 124 -16.03 -0.28 20.60
N VAL A 125 -16.34 0.34 19.47
CA VAL A 125 -17.59 1.09 19.25
C VAL A 125 -18.79 0.16 19.28
N HIS A 126 -18.71 -1.01 18.61
CA HIS A 126 -19.81 -1.98 18.55
C HIS A 126 -20.21 -2.50 19.93
N PHE A 127 -19.25 -2.70 20.83
CA PHE A 127 -19.51 -3.12 22.21
C PHE A 127 -19.71 -1.97 23.20
N GLY A 128 -19.68 -0.72 22.74
CA GLY A 128 -19.88 0.45 23.59
C GLY A 128 -18.82 0.59 24.68
N ASN A 129 -17.54 0.32 24.36
CA ASN A 129 -16.45 0.42 25.32
C ASN A 129 -16.40 1.80 25.99
N THR A 130 -16.26 1.81 27.31
CA THR A 130 -16.08 3.02 28.14
C THR A 130 -14.71 3.09 28.81
N ALA A 131 -13.92 2.03 28.76
CA ALA A 131 -12.57 2.02 29.33
C ALA A 131 -11.63 2.94 28.51
N PRO A 132 -10.65 3.61 29.15
CA PRO A 132 -9.66 4.41 28.44
C PRO A 132 -8.89 3.55 27.42
N VAL A 133 -8.60 4.12 26.25
CA VAL A 133 -7.93 3.43 25.15
C VAL A 133 -6.62 4.13 24.82
N LYS A 134 -5.52 3.38 24.89
CA LYS A 134 -4.21 3.79 24.39
C LYS A 134 -3.92 3.14 23.04
N ARG A 135 -3.02 3.73 22.27
CA ARG A 135 -2.56 3.24 20.97
C ARG A 135 -1.09 2.88 21.05
N ILE A 136 -0.73 1.69 20.56
CA ILE A 136 0.66 1.24 20.38
C ILE A 136 0.94 1.05 18.89
N LEU A 137 1.97 1.71 18.36
CA LEU A 137 2.36 1.58 16.95
C LEU A 137 3.53 0.59 16.84
N ILE A 138 3.30 -0.54 16.15
CA ILE A 138 4.31 -1.59 15.97
C ILE A 138 4.56 -1.79 14.47
N ASN A 139 5.71 -1.29 14.00
CA ASN A 139 6.15 -1.45 12.61
C ASN A 139 7.02 -2.70 12.38
N ASP A 140 7.64 -3.21 13.44
CA ASP A 140 8.57 -4.34 13.43
C ASP A 140 8.05 -5.48 14.32
N MET A 141 8.04 -6.71 13.78
CA MET A 141 7.57 -7.93 14.45
C MET A 141 8.62 -8.55 15.40
N ASN A 142 9.55 -7.73 15.90
CA ASN A 142 10.54 -8.08 16.91
C ASN A 142 10.05 -7.74 18.33
N ALA A 143 10.24 -8.66 19.28
CA ALA A 143 9.85 -8.45 20.67
C ALA A 143 10.59 -7.26 21.34
N ASN A 144 11.82 -6.96 20.92
CA ASN A 144 12.55 -5.79 21.42
C ASN A 144 11.96 -4.48 20.90
N ALA A 145 11.59 -4.43 19.61
CA ALA A 145 10.92 -3.28 19.02
C ALA A 145 9.54 -3.06 19.67
N ALA A 146 8.78 -4.13 19.88
CA ALA A 146 7.51 -4.07 20.62
C ALA A 146 7.70 -3.60 22.07
N ARG A 147 8.78 -4.01 22.74
CA ARG A 147 9.10 -3.52 24.10
C ARG A 147 9.38 -2.03 24.13
N LYS A 148 10.14 -1.52 23.16
CA LYS A 148 10.36 -0.08 23.00
C LYS A 148 9.04 0.66 22.70
N ALA A 149 8.20 0.11 21.83
CA ALA A 149 6.89 0.68 21.52
C ALA A 149 5.94 0.74 22.74
N LEU A 150 6.07 -0.16 23.71
CA LEU A 150 5.31 -0.13 24.97
C LEU A 150 5.65 1.09 25.85
N GLU A 151 6.81 1.70 25.69
CA GLU A 151 7.19 2.93 26.41
C GLU A 151 6.54 4.18 25.79
N GLY A 152 6.16 4.10 24.51
CA GLY A 152 5.61 5.20 23.71
C GLY A 152 4.10 5.14 23.48
N LEU A 153 3.32 4.64 24.44
CA LEU A 153 1.86 4.58 24.31
C LEU A 153 1.26 5.99 24.16
N ARG A 154 0.39 6.15 23.15
CA ARG A 154 -0.31 7.40 22.85
C ARG A 154 -1.78 7.30 23.18
N ASP A 155 -2.48 8.43 23.29
CA ASP A 155 -3.92 8.40 23.47
C ASP A 155 -4.62 8.02 22.16
N ASN A 156 -5.55 7.06 22.18
CA ASN A 156 -6.20 6.62 20.94
C ASN A 156 -7.05 7.74 20.30
N SER A 157 -7.47 8.75 21.09
CA SER A 157 -8.19 9.92 20.54
C SER A 157 -7.37 10.73 19.53
N GLU A 158 -6.03 10.68 19.61
CA GLU A 158 -5.13 11.30 18.62
C GLU A 158 -5.31 10.69 17.22
N PHE A 159 -5.81 9.45 17.14
CA PHE A 159 -5.99 8.68 15.91
C PHE A 159 -7.45 8.67 15.43
N TYR A 160 -8.34 9.43 16.07
CA TYR A 160 -9.76 9.47 15.70
C TYR A 160 -9.99 9.90 14.24
N GLY A 161 -9.19 10.83 13.72
CA GLY A 161 -9.25 11.22 12.31
C GLY A 161 -8.93 10.06 11.36
N LEU A 162 -8.01 9.17 11.75
CA LEU A 162 -7.62 7.99 10.98
C LEU A 162 -8.74 6.95 10.97
N PHE A 163 -9.37 6.72 12.12
CA PHE A 163 -10.60 5.92 12.24
C PHE A 163 -11.72 6.48 11.34
N GLN A 164 -12.01 7.77 11.42
CA GLN A 164 -13.07 8.41 10.62
C GLN A 164 -12.79 8.30 9.12
N LYS A 165 -11.53 8.43 8.69
CA LYS A 165 -11.12 8.25 7.30
C LYS A 165 -11.45 6.84 6.79
N ALA A 166 -11.02 5.80 7.50
CA ALA A 166 -11.27 4.41 7.10
C ALA A 166 -12.77 4.04 7.19
N LEU A 167 -13.47 4.51 8.23
CA LEU A 167 -14.92 4.31 8.37
C LEU A 167 -15.68 4.95 7.21
N ALA A 168 -15.37 6.21 6.87
CA ALA A 168 -15.98 6.91 5.75
C ALA A 168 -15.70 6.22 4.41
N ARG A 169 -14.48 5.69 4.22
CA ARG A 169 -14.09 4.87 3.07
C ARG A 169 -14.96 3.62 2.96
N SER A 170 -15.07 2.84 4.05
CA SER A 170 -15.86 1.60 4.10
C SER A 170 -17.33 1.84 3.79
N ILE A 171 -17.95 2.83 4.45
CA ILE A 171 -19.36 3.22 4.21
C ILE A 171 -19.54 3.75 2.78
N GLY A 172 -18.62 4.58 2.29
CA GLY A 172 -18.67 5.15 0.95
C GLY A 172 -18.59 4.08 -0.14
N ASP A 173 -17.67 3.13 0.01
CA ASP A 173 -17.50 2.01 -0.92
C ASP A 173 -18.74 1.10 -0.91
N GLN A 174 -19.34 0.84 0.25
CA GLN A 174 -20.58 0.07 0.37
C GLN A 174 -21.76 0.79 -0.31
N LEU A 175 -21.96 2.07 -0.01
CA LEU A 175 -23.04 2.88 -0.59
C LEU A 175 -22.93 2.95 -2.10
N TYR A 176 -21.74 3.28 -2.63
CA TYR A 176 -21.51 3.36 -4.06
C TYR A 176 -21.66 1.99 -4.72
N GLY A 177 -21.01 0.98 -4.15
CA GLY A 177 -20.98 -0.39 -4.68
C GLY A 177 -22.36 -0.99 -4.81
N PHE A 178 -23.17 -1.00 -3.74
CA PHE A 178 -24.52 -1.58 -3.80
C PHE A 178 -25.44 -0.82 -4.75
N ASN A 179 -25.46 0.51 -4.68
CA ASN A 179 -26.37 1.29 -5.52
C ASN A 179 -26.03 1.18 -7.00
N MET A 180 -24.76 1.38 -7.37
CA MET A 180 -24.34 1.34 -8.76
C MET A 180 -24.40 -0.07 -9.34
N THR A 181 -23.98 -1.09 -8.59
CA THR A 181 -24.09 -2.49 -9.04
C THR A 181 -25.54 -2.89 -9.28
N ARG A 182 -26.46 -2.54 -8.37
CA ARG A 182 -27.89 -2.83 -8.56
C ARG A 182 -28.48 -2.06 -9.74
N ALA A 183 -28.19 -0.77 -9.87
CA ALA A 183 -28.65 0.06 -10.98
C ALA A 183 -28.19 -0.50 -12.34
N CYS A 184 -26.89 -0.76 -12.49
CA CYS A 184 -26.33 -1.28 -13.74
C CYS A 184 -26.83 -2.69 -14.02
N THR A 185 -26.93 -3.57 -13.01
CA THR A 185 -27.46 -4.92 -13.19
C THR A 185 -28.92 -4.90 -13.62
N LEU A 186 -29.77 -4.04 -13.04
CA LEU A 186 -31.17 -3.89 -13.46
C LEU A 186 -31.28 -3.39 -14.90
N ALA A 187 -30.49 -2.37 -15.28
CA ALA A 187 -30.42 -1.88 -16.65
C ALA A 187 -29.93 -2.95 -17.64
N GLY A 188 -28.97 -3.78 -17.23
CA GLY A 188 -28.48 -4.92 -18.01
C GLY A 188 -29.55 -6.01 -18.18
N ARG A 189 -30.26 -6.37 -17.11
CA ARG A 189 -31.35 -7.36 -17.13
C ARG A 189 -32.47 -6.96 -18.08
N ALA A 190 -32.83 -5.67 -18.11
CA ALA A 190 -33.80 -5.14 -19.07
C ALA A 190 -33.37 -5.32 -20.54
N LYS A 191 -32.06 -5.50 -20.79
CA LYS A 191 -31.47 -5.79 -22.10
C LYS A 191 -31.09 -7.26 -22.30
N GLY A 192 -31.54 -8.16 -21.43
CA GLY A 192 -31.28 -9.60 -21.52
C GLY A 192 -29.95 -10.08 -20.90
N VAL A 193 -29.20 -9.20 -20.23
CA VAL A 193 -27.98 -9.59 -19.51
C VAL A 193 -28.36 -10.34 -18.23
N LYS A 194 -27.89 -11.59 -18.10
CA LYS A 194 -28.20 -12.45 -16.93
C LYS A 194 -27.20 -12.30 -15.78
N SER A 195 -25.99 -11.81 -16.06
CA SER A 195 -24.93 -11.64 -15.06
C SER A 195 -25.11 -10.37 -14.23
N VAL A 196 -24.45 -10.34 -13.07
CA VAL A 196 -24.30 -9.12 -12.28
C VAL A 196 -23.29 -8.21 -12.98
N LEU A 197 -23.65 -6.93 -13.10
CA LEU A 197 -22.76 -5.88 -13.60
C LEU A 197 -22.22 -5.13 -12.38
N SER A 198 -21.11 -5.62 -11.83
CA SER A 198 -20.47 -5.02 -10.66
C SER A 198 -19.90 -3.64 -11.01
N VAL A 199 -20.21 -2.67 -10.17
CA VAL A 199 -19.69 -1.31 -10.27
C VAL A 199 -19.15 -0.89 -8.92
N GLY A 200 -17.93 -0.38 -8.91
CA GLY A 200 -17.25 0.03 -7.69
C GLY A 200 -16.21 1.10 -7.96
N ARG A 201 -15.98 1.95 -6.97
CA ARG A 201 -15.10 3.12 -7.06
C ARG A 201 -13.66 2.78 -7.50
N VAL A 202 -13.19 1.55 -7.24
CA VAL A 202 -11.85 1.08 -7.62
C VAL A 202 -11.88 0.21 -8.88
N GLN A 203 -12.69 -0.86 -8.89
CA GLN A 203 -12.74 -1.81 -10.01
C GLN A 203 -13.17 -1.17 -11.34
N THR A 204 -14.09 -0.20 -11.30
CA THR A 204 -14.66 0.39 -12.52
C THR A 204 -13.68 1.36 -13.21
N PRO A 205 -12.97 2.26 -12.50
CA PRO A 205 -11.89 3.02 -13.11
C PRO A 205 -10.75 2.15 -13.68
N ILE A 206 -10.38 1.06 -13.00
CA ILE A 206 -9.37 0.11 -13.53
C ILE A 206 -9.84 -0.49 -14.86
N LEU A 207 -11.09 -0.96 -14.93
CA LEU A 207 -11.69 -1.40 -16.18
C LEU A 207 -11.68 -0.28 -17.25
N GLY A 208 -12.00 0.94 -16.85
CA GLY A 208 -11.95 2.12 -17.71
C GLY A 208 -10.57 2.36 -18.33
N LEU A 209 -9.49 2.24 -17.55
CA LEU A 209 -8.11 2.38 -18.06
C LEU A 209 -7.80 1.32 -19.13
N ILE A 210 -8.19 0.07 -18.89
CA ILE A 210 -7.99 -1.04 -19.84
C ILE A 210 -8.79 -0.81 -21.11
N VAL A 211 -10.08 -0.48 -20.99
CA VAL A 211 -10.97 -0.21 -22.13
C VAL A 211 -10.46 0.98 -22.94
N ASN A 212 -10.06 2.08 -22.29
CA ASN A 212 -9.53 3.25 -22.97
C ASN A 212 -8.24 2.93 -23.73
N ARG A 213 -7.33 2.16 -23.14
CA ARG A 213 -6.11 1.71 -23.84
C ARG A 213 -6.44 0.81 -25.02
N TYR A 214 -7.37 -0.12 -24.86
CA TYR A 214 -7.82 -1.01 -25.94
C TYR A 214 -8.43 -0.20 -27.10
N LEU A 215 -9.31 0.76 -26.81
CA LEU A 215 -9.93 1.61 -27.82
C LEU A 215 -8.88 2.48 -28.54
N ALA A 216 -7.94 3.08 -27.80
CA ALA A 216 -6.85 3.86 -28.39
C ALA A 216 -5.96 3.01 -29.33
N ASN A 217 -5.70 1.75 -28.95
CA ASN A 217 -4.96 0.82 -29.81
C ASN A 217 -5.78 0.38 -31.03
N LYS A 218 -7.09 0.14 -30.85
CA LYS A 218 -8.00 -0.25 -31.94
C LYS A 218 -8.19 0.86 -32.97
N SER A 219 -8.20 2.12 -32.53
CA SER A 219 -8.28 3.29 -33.40
C SER A 219 -6.92 3.77 -33.90
N HIS A 220 -5.82 3.07 -33.58
CA HIS A 220 -4.49 3.44 -34.03
C HIS A 220 -4.36 3.20 -35.53
N ALA A 221 -4.06 4.26 -36.28
CA ALA A 221 -3.66 4.17 -37.67
C ALA A 221 -2.14 4.34 -37.76
N SER A 222 -1.46 3.33 -38.31
CA SER A 222 -0.03 3.41 -38.59
C SER A 222 0.24 4.47 -39.66
N ALA A 223 1.25 5.30 -39.43
CA ALA A 223 1.75 6.26 -40.39
C ALA A 223 3.27 6.12 -40.51
N PHE A 224 3.78 6.27 -41.74
CA PHE A 224 5.22 6.33 -41.98
C PHE A 224 5.76 7.67 -41.53
N TYR A 225 6.96 7.64 -40.96
CA TYR A 225 7.77 8.83 -40.74
C TYR A 225 9.22 8.50 -41.04
N TYR A 226 9.98 9.52 -41.40
CA TYR A 226 11.34 9.40 -41.89
C TYR A 226 12.28 10.12 -40.92
N THR A 227 13.46 9.54 -40.73
CA THR A 227 14.55 10.16 -39.96
C THR A 227 15.79 10.21 -40.83
N VAL A 228 16.42 11.38 -40.92
CA VAL A 228 17.71 11.53 -41.58
C VAL A 228 18.80 11.45 -40.51
N ALA A 229 19.76 10.54 -40.70
CA ALA A 229 20.92 10.37 -39.84
C ALA A 229 22.19 10.34 -40.68
N ALA A 230 23.30 10.81 -40.11
CA ALA A 230 24.59 10.80 -40.78
C ALA A 230 25.68 10.24 -39.85
N SER A 231 26.67 9.59 -40.48
CA SER A 231 27.90 9.14 -39.82
C SER A 231 29.03 10.06 -40.24
N LEU A 232 29.45 10.95 -39.36
CA LEU A 232 30.49 11.94 -39.63
C LEU A 232 31.86 11.42 -39.18
N ALA A 233 32.90 11.62 -40.00
CA ALA A 233 34.27 11.33 -39.61
C ALA A 233 34.82 12.48 -38.73
N VAL A 234 35.35 12.13 -37.56
CA VAL A 234 35.96 13.08 -36.60
C VAL A 234 37.31 12.51 -36.19
N GLY A 235 38.39 12.97 -36.83
CA GLY A 235 39.72 12.39 -36.67
C GLY A 235 39.74 10.91 -37.07
N SER A 236 40.17 10.04 -36.16
CA SER A 236 40.15 8.57 -36.33
C SER A 236 38.81 7.91 -35.96
N SER A 237 37.84 8.68 -35.44
CA SER A 237 36.56 8.18 -34.94
C SER A 237 35.39 8.55 -35.86
N ARG A 238 34.22 7.96 -35.61
CA ARG A 238 32.96 8.32 -36.28
C ARG A 238 31.91 8.74 -35.25
N ALA A 239 31.21 9.83 -35.54
CA ALA A 239 30.07 10.32 -34.76
C ALA A 239 28.75 10.03 -35.50
N GLN A 240 27.76 9.51 -34.79
CA GLN A 240 26.39 9.37 -35.30
C GLN A 240 25.60 10.62 -34.94
N CYS A 241 25.03 11.30 -35.94
CA CYS A 241 24.15 12.43 -35.73
C CYS A 241 22.79 12.21 -36.41
N ARG A 242 21.76 12.85 -35.85
CA ARG A 242 20.42 12.92 -36.44
C ARG A 242 20.17 14.35 -36.87
N LEU A 243 19.48 14.51 -38.00
CA LEU A 243 19.05 15.82 -38.48
C LEU A 243 18.18 16.50 -37.43
N VAL A 244 18.51 17.75 -37.11
CA VAL A 244 17.59 18.66 -36.44
C VAL A 244 16.60 19.14 -37.49
N VAL A 245 15.33 18.77 -37.34
CA VAL A 245 14.30 19.04 -38.35
C VAL A 245 14.00 20.53 -38.42
N ALA A 246 14.02 21.09 -39.64
CA ALA A 246 13.72 22.50 -39.87
C ALA A 246 12.23 22.81 -39.59
N ALA A 247 11.92 24.04 -39.19
CA ALA A 247 10.57 24.44 -38.79
C ALA A 247 9.55 24.43 -39.95
N ASP A 248 10.02 24.56 -41.19
CA ASP A 248 9.25 24.53 -42.43
C ASP A 248 9.22 23.15 -43.10
N ALA A 249 9.82 22.13 -42.48
CA ALA A 249 9.80 20.76 -42.98
C ALA A 249 8.39 20.17 -42.94
N PRO A 250 8.05 19.24 -43.86
CA PRO A 250 6.80 18.50 -43.83
C PRO A 250 6.83 17.51 -42.65
N ILE A 251 6.28 17.94 -41.51
CA ILE A 251 6.28 17.19 -40.25
C ILE A 251 4.88 16.90 -39.73
N ASP A 252 4.78 15.89 -38.87
CA ASP A 252 3.62 15.68 -38.01
C ASP A 252 3.67 16.50 -36.71
N ASP A 253 2.65 16.31 -35.88
CA ASP A 253 2.49 16.91 -34.54
C ASP A 253 3.58 16.50 -33.53
N LYS A 254 4.46 15.55 -33.89
CA LYS A 254 5.59 15.08 -33.07
C LYS A 254 6.94 15.49 -33.66
N ASN A 255 6.96 16.44 -34.59
CA ASN A 255 8.16 16.90 -35.28
C ASN A 255 8.89 15.79 -36.05
N ARG A 256 8.16 14.81 -36.58
CA ARG A 256 8.71 13.73 -37.41
C ARG A 256 8.43 14.02 -38.87
N ILE A 257 9.42 13.85 -39.74
CA ILE A 257 9.26 14.09 -41.18
C ILE A 257 8.28 13.06 -41.75
N ILE A 258 7.25 13.51 -42.46
CA ILE A 258 6.22 12.64 -43.06
C ILE A 258 6.33 12.49 -44.58
N ASP A 259 7.27 13.21 -45.20
CA ASP A 259 7.54 13.15 -46.64
C ASP A 259 8.91 12.49 -46.90
N GLU A 260 8.87 11.35 -47.60
CA GLU A 260 10.06 10.60 -48.01
C GLU A 260 10.95 11.38 -48.97
N ALA A 261 10.36 12.12 -49.90
CA ALA A 261 11.07 12.88 -50.90
C ALA A 261 11.87 14.00 -50.25
N TYR A 262 11.26 14.70 -49.28
CA TYR A 262 11.95 15.69 -48.46
C TYR A 262 13.12 15.08 -47.68
N ALA A 263 12.90 13.96 -46.98
CA ALA A 263 13.96 13.28 -46.23
C ALA A 263 15.13 12.85 -47.14
N THR A 264 14.82 12.33 -48.32
CA THR A 264 15.81 11.90 -49.32
C THR A 264 16.58 13.09 -49.88
N GLN A 265 15.88 14.18 -50.22
CA GLN A 265 16.49 15.42 -50.71
C GLN A 265 17.49 15.99 -49.69
N VAL A 266 17.13 16.04 -48.41
CA VAL A 266 18.03 16.50 -47.35
C VAL A 266 19.24 15.56 -47.21
N ALA A 267 19.01 14.25 -47.21
CA ALA A 267 20.10 13.27 -47.12
C ALA A 267 21.09 13.39 -48.28
N ASP A 268 20.61 13.58 -49.50
CA ASP A 268 21.45 13.73 -50.69
C ASP A 268 22.17 15.09 -50.73
N ALA A 269 21.51 16.16 -50.28
CA ALA A 269 22.12 17.48 -50.16
C ALA A 269 23.30 17.48 -49.16
N CYS A 270 23.20 16.71 -48.08
CA CYS A 270 24.24 16.57 -47.06
C CYS A 270 25.31 15.50 -47.39
N ARG A 271 25.07 14.63 -48.37
CA ARG A 271 25.94 13.48 -48.66
C ARG A 271 27.34 13.94 -49.07
N MET A 272 28.35 13.39 -48.39
CA MET A 272 29.78 13.70 -48.64
C MET A 272 30.12 15.20 -48.55
N LYS A 273 29.31 15.99 -47.85
CA LYS A 273 29.60 17.40 -47.57
C LYS A 273 30.41 17.54 -46.27
N PRO A 274 31.25 18.58 -46.16
CA PRO A 274 31.87 18.92 -44.88
C PRO A 274 30.78 19.33 -43.87
N ALA A 275 31.05 19.09 -42.59
CA ALA A 275 30.20 19.49 -41.49
C ALA A 275 31.04 20.24 -40.44
N ASP A 276 30.58 21.40 -40.03
CA ASP A 276 31.23 22.22 -39.02
C ASP A 276 30.54 22.04 -37.67
N VAL A 277 31.34 21.92 -36.60
CA VAL A 277 30.82 21.90 -35.23
C VAL A 277 30.54 23.34 -34.82
N ILE A 278 29.26 23.70 -34.78
CA ILE A 278 28.80 25.03 -34.34
C ILE A 278 28.83 25.19 -32.82
N GLU A 279 28.68 24.09 -32.09
CA GLU A 279 28.61 24.09 -30.63
C GLU A 279 29.01 22.71 -30.07
N ALA A 280 29.80 22.71 -28.99
CA ALA A 280 30.12 21.53 -28.20
C ALA A 280 30.03 21.88 -26.72
N ARG A 281 29.22 21.14 -25.96
CA ARG A 281 29.03 21.32 -24.52
C ARG A 281 29.24 19.99 -23.79
N VAL A 282 29.89 20.07 -22.63
CA VAL A 282 30.00 18.96 -21.69
C VAL A 282 29.23 19.37 -20.45
N GLU A 283 28.21 18.59 -20.10
CA GLU A 283 27.41 18.81 -18.91
C GLU A 283 27.68 17.66 -17.93
N GLU A 284 28.08 18.01 -16.70
CA GLU A 284 28.13 17.04 -15.63
C GLU A 284 26.70 16.73 -15.17
N LYS A 285 26.28 15.48 -15.32
CA LYS A 285 24.96 15.01 -14.88
C LYS A 285 25.13 14.06 -13.72
N GLN A 286 24.43 14.35 -12.63
CA GLN A 286 24.36 13.47 -11.46
C GLN A 286 22.97 12.86 -11.37
N THR A 287 22.92 11.54 -11.24
CA THR A 287 21.67 10.80 -11.02
C THR A 287 21.67 10.32 -9.57
N ALA A 288 20.70 10.78 -8.79
CA ALA A 288 20.54 10.31 -7.41
C ALA A 288 20.10 8.83 -7.40
N ALA A 289 20.46 8.13 -6.33
CA ALA A 289 19.93 6.80 -6.06
C ALA A 289 18.38 6.85 -5.95
N PRO A 290 17.69 5.76 -6.36
CA PRO A 290 16.26 5.62 -6.10
C PRO A 290 16.00 5.60 -4.58
N LEU A 291 14.77 5.96 -4.20
CA LEU A 291 14.34 5.83 -2.81
C LEU A 291 14.16 4.34 -2.44
N PRO A 292 14.14 4.01 -1.14
CA PRO A 292 13.62 2.74 -0.64
C PRO A 292 12.25 2.40 -1.23
N PHE A 293 11.92 1.11 -1.25
CA PHE A 293 10.67 0.66 -1.85
C PHE A 293 9.45 0.90 -0.96
N ALA A 294 8.45 1.59 -1.50
CA ALA A 294 7.05 1.37 -1.15
C ALA A 294 6.54 0.07 -1.83
N LEU A 295 5.44 -0.51 -1.32
CA LEU A 295 4.93 -1.79 -1.83
C LEU A 295 4.64 -1.77 -3.33
N LEU A 296 4.02 -0.70 -3.84
CA LEU A 296 3.66 -0.58 -5.25
C LEU A 296 4.91 -0.54 -6.15
N ASP A 297 5.92 0.24 -5.76
CA ASP A 297 7.18 0.35 -6.49
C ASP A 297 7.91 -1.00 -6.51
N LEU A 298 7.90 -1.72 -5.39
CA LEU A 298 8.45 -3.08 -5.31
C LEU A 298 7.68 -4.03 -6.25
N GLN A 299 6.35 -4.01 -6.22
CA GLN A 299 5.53 -4.87 -7.10
C GLN A 299 5.81 -4.58 -8.58
N VAL A 300 5.94 -3.31 -8.97
CA VAL A 300 6.30 -2.90 -10.34
C VAL A 300 7.71 -3.38 -10.70
N TYR A 301 8.68 -3.18 -9.81
CA TYR A 301 10.06 -3.63 -10.02
C TYR A 301 10.14 -5.16 -10.18
N MET A 302 9.49 -5.92 -9.30
CA MET A 302 9.48 -7.38 -9.33
C MET A 302 8.76 -7.92 -10.56
N SER A 303 7.67 -7.27 -10.99
CA SER A 303 6.97 -7.63 -12.23
C SER A 303 7.86 -7.39 -13.46
N LYS A 304 8.49 -6.23 -13.56
CA LYS A 304 9.32 -5.84 -14.71
C LYS A 304 10.62 -6.66 -14.80
N THR A 305 11.31 -6.83 -13.69
CA THR A 305 12.66 -7.42 -13.66
C THR A 305 12.64 -8.94 -13.49
N HIS A 306 11.64 -9.47 -12.78
CA HIS A 306 11.59 -10.88 -12.39
C HIS A 306 10.32 -11.62 -12.82
N SER A 307 9.38 -10.96 -13.52
CA SER A 307 8.09 -11.56 -13.91
C SER A 307 7.29 -12.15 -12.74
N ILE A 308 7.47 -11.57 -11.55
CA ILE A 308 6.71 -11.94 -10.35
C ILE A 308 5.53 -10.97 -10.25
N ASP A 309 4.31 -11.50 -10.25
CA ASP A 309 3.10 -10.68 -10.14
C ASP A 309 2.95 -10.02 -8.76
N ALA A 310 2.04 -9.04 -8.69
CA ALA A 310 1.84 -8.23 -7.49
C ALA A 310 1.36 -9.06 -6.27
N GLU A 311 0.51 -10.07 -6.50
CA GLU A 311 -0.05 -10.92 -5.45
C GLU A 311 1.05 -11.80 -4.83
N LYS A 312 1.88 -12.42 -5.68
CA LYS A 312 3.02 -13.22 -5.25
C LYS A 312 4.08 -12.38 -4.54
N THR A 313 4.37 -11.16 -5.01
CA THR A 313 5.26 -10.23 -4.28
C THR A 313 4.71 -9.89 -2.90
N LEU A 314 3.41 -9.62 -2.77
CA LEU A 314 2.79 -9.35 -1.46
C LEU A 314 2.87 -10.58 -0.54
N ALA A 315 2.61 -11.78 -1.05
CA ALA A 315 2.70 -13.01 -0.27
C ALA A 315 4.14 -13.29 0.22
N LEU A 316 5.14 -13.06 -0.63
CA LEU A 316 6.56 -13.22 -0.28
C LEU A 316 6.98 -12.22 0.80
N THR A 317 6.63 -10.95 0.65
CA THR A 317 6.93 -9.93 1.66
C THR A 317 6.19 -10.18 2.98
N GLN A 318 4.96 -10.71 2.94
CA GLN A 318 4.24 -11.14 4.14
C GLN A 318 5.02 -12.23 4.88
N ALA A 319 5.54 -13.22 4.16
CA ALA A 319 6.36 -14.27 4.75
C ALA A 319 7.66 -13.71 5.35
N LEU A 320 8.34 -12.81 4.63
CA LEU A 320 9.56 -12.15 5.12
C LEU A 320 9.30 -11.37 6.42
N ARG A 321 8.19 -10.64 6.52
CA ARG A 321 7.80 -9.89 7.74
C ARG A 321 7.43 -10.83 8.88
N GLU A 322 6.48 -11.73 8.66
CA GLU A 322 5.83 -12.45 9.77
C GLU A 322 6.59 -13.70 10.19
N LYS A 323 7.07 -14.49 9.23
CA LYS A 323 7.74 -15.76 9.50
C LYS A 323 9.23 -15.55 9.78
N TYR A 324 9.89 -14.73 8.95
CA TYR A 324 11.34 -14.57 9.01
C TYR A 324 11.79 -13.33 9.77
N LYS A 325 10.86 -12.38 10.06
CA LYS A 325 11.18 -11.11 10.73
C LYS A 325 12.34 -10.37 10.05
N ALA A 326 12.40 -10.45 8.72
CA ALA A 326 13.51 -10.00 7.90
C ALA A 326 13.32 -8.61 7.29
N ILE A 327 12.08 -8.11 7.27
CA ILE A 327 11.73 -6.79 6.74
C ILE A 327 10.72 -6.10 7.67
N THR A 328 10.64 -4.78 7.54
CA THR A 328 9.66 -3.92 8.21
C THR A 328 8.25 -4.07 7.59
N TYR A 329 7.30 -3.22 8.01
CA TYR A 329 5.91 -3.23 7.54
C TYR A 329 5.80 -3.31 6.01
N ASN A 330 5.24 -4.42 5.51
CA ASN A 330 5.28 -4.79 4.09
C ASN A 330 4.12 -4.21 3.25
N ARG A 331 3.31 -3.33 3.83
CA ARG A 331 2.18 -2.67 3.15
C ARG A 331 2.30 -1.14 3.15
N SER A 332 3.48 -0.63 3.49
CA SER A 332 3.77 0.80 3.44
C SER A 332 3.63 1.35 2.00
N ASP A 333 3.01 2.51 1.89
CA ASP A 333 3.02 3.36 0.70
C ASP A 333 4.11 4.44 0.77
N CYS A 334 4.88 4.49 1.86
CA CYS A 334 5.97 5.43 2.09
C CYS A 334 7.33 4.85 1.66
N SER A 335 8.09 5.66 0.92
CA SER A 335 9.44 5.37 0.43
C SER A 335 10.55 6.06 1.25
N TYR A 336 10.21 6.61 2.42
CA TYR A 336 11.12 7.30 3.34
C TYR A 336 11.37 6.47 4.60
N LEU A 337 12.48 6.80 5.26
CA LEU A 337 12.94 6.23 6.51
C LEU A 337 13.12 7.36 7.52
N SER A 338 13.06 7.03 8.80
CA SER A 338 13.22 8.00 9.89
C SER A 338 14.67 8.30 10.24
N ASP A 339 14.91 9.40 10.95
CA ASP A 339 16.23 9.73 11.49
C ASP A 339 16.73 8.68 12.50
N GLU A 340 15.80 8.04 13.20
CA GLU A 340 16.11 6.92 14.08
C GLU A 340 16.66 5.71 13.30
N GLN A 341 16.03 5.37 12.18
CA GLN A 341 16.53 4.30 11.31
C GLN A 341 17.89 4.63 10.69
N PHE A 342 18.20 5.92 10.48
CA PHE A 342 19.54 6.33 10.07
C PHE A 342 20.59 6.02 11.15
N ALA A 343 20.28 6.30 12.42
CA ALA A 343 21.17 6.00 13.54
C ALA A 343 21.40 4.49 13.72
N GLU A 344 20.39 3.66 13.41
CA GLU A 344 20.48 2.19 13.47
C GLU A 344 21.18 1.56 12.24
N ALA A 345 21.28 2.29 11.12
CA ALA A 345 21.77 1.78 9.85
C ALA A 345 23.16 1.10 9.89
N PRO A 346 24.19 1.61 10.60
CA PRO A 346 25.48 0.94 10.67
C PRO A 346 25.39 -0.49 11.23
N GLN A 347 24.57 -0.70 12.26
CA GLN A 347 24.36 -2.02 12.84
C GLN A 347 23.59 -2.93 11.87
N THR A 348 22.54 -2.41 11.22
CA THR A 348 21.78 -3.15 10.21
C THR A 348 22.65 -3.60 9.05
N LEU A 349 23.53 -2.72 8.54
CA LEU A 349 24.45 -3.04 7.44
C LEU A 349 25.47 -4.11 7.84
N SER A 350 25.99 -4.09 9.07
CA SER A 350 26.88 -5.13 9.59
C SER A 350 26.20 -6.49 9.59
N LEU A 351 24.98 -6.57 10.13
CA LEU A 351 24.20 -7.82 10.18
C LEU A 351 23.86 -8.34 8.77
N LEU A 352 23.54 -7.44 7.83
CA LEU A 352 23.25 -7.82 6.45
C LEU A 352 24.50 -8.36 5.73
N SER A 353 25.68 -7.77 5.96
CA SER A 353 26.92 -8.27 5.36
C SER A 353 27.28 -9.67 5.86
N GLU A 354 26.97 -9.99 7.11
CA GLU A 354 27.16 -11.35 7.66
C GLU A 354 26.13 -12.34 7.10
N ALA A 355 24.87 -11.92 6.98
CA ALA A 355 23.78 -12.77 6.51
C ALA A 355 23.79 -13.02 4.99
N LEU A 356 24.39 -12.10 4.21
CA LEU A 356 24.42 -12.12 2.75
C LEU A 356 25.87 -12.06 2.23
N PRO A 357 26.67 -13.12 2.43
CA PRO A 357 28.10 -13.12 2.10
C PRO A 357 28.37 -12.92 0.60
N ASP A 358 27.43 -13.33 -0.26
CA ASP A 358 27.51 -13.14 -1.72
C ASP A 358 27.47 -11.66 -2.14
N LEU A 359 27.04 -10.76 -1.24
CA LEU A 359 26.95 -9.31 -1.47
C LEU A 359 28.06 -8.51 -0.76
N THR A 360 29.05 -9.17 -0.15
CA THR A 360 30.11 -8.52 0.64
C THR A 360 30.82 -7.39 -0.11
N GLY A 361 31.07 -7.57 -1.42
CA GLY A 361 31.69 -6.55 -2.26
C GLY A 361 30.85 -5.27 -2.38
N MET A 362 29.52 -5.37 -2.37
CA MET A 362 28.64 -4.20 -2.37
C MET A 362 28.67 -3.47 -1.03
N PHE A 363 28.66 -4.22 0.09
CA PHE A 363 28.71 -3.62 1.42
C PHE A 363 30.02 -2.88 1.71
N ALA A 364 31.14 -3.29 1.08
CA ALA A 364 32.43 -2.60 1.20
C ALA A 364 32.43 -1.19 0.57
N GLU A 365 31.55 -0.92 -0.39
CA GLU A 365 31.42 0.39 -1.05
C GLU A 365 30.42 1.33 -0.33
N VAL A 366 29.71 0.84 0.69
CA VAL A 366 28.69 1.61 1.40
C VAL A 366 29.34 2.58 2.40
N ASN A 367 28.96 3.85 2.31
CA ASN A 367 29.27 4.84 3.34
C ASN A 367 28.06 5.02 4.27
N SER A 368 28.13 4.44 5.47
CA SER A 368 27.06 4.49 6.48
C SER A 368 26.87 5.86 7.13
N GLU A 369 27.84 6.77 7.01
CA GLU A 369 27.74 8.14 7.53
C GLU A 369 26.97 9.06 6.57
N ARG A 370 26.71 8.62 5.35
CA ARG A 370 26.03 9.43 4.33
C ARG A 370 24.51 9.41 4.53
N LYS A 371 23.97 10.45 5.17
CA LYS A 371 22.52 10.69 5.20
C LYS A 371 22.03 11.16 3.83
N THR A 372 21.20 10.36 3.18
CA THR A 372 20.60 10.70 1.87
C THR A 372 19.19 11.28 2.04
N ARG A 373 18.58 11.73 0.95
CA ARG A 373 17.17 12.18 0.90
C ARG A 373 16.14 11.12 1.31
N ALA A 374 16.55 9.86 1.49
CA ALA A 374 15.65 8.80 1.94
C ALA A 374 15.33 8.91 3.43
N PHE A 375 16.12 9.63 4.22
CA PHE A 375 15.91 9.82 5.66
C PHE A 375 15.27 11.19 5.90
N ASP A 376 13.95 11.20 6.13
CA ASP A 376 13.13 12.41 6.23
C ASP A 376 11.92 12.14 7.15
N ASP A 377 11.86 12.84 8.29
CA ASP A 377 10.79 12.75 9.29
C ASP A 377 9.65 13.79 9.06
N SER A 378 9.76 14.62 8.02
CA SER A 378 8.86 15.77 7.79
C SER A 378 7.47 15.45 7.24
#